data_AF-A0A836WNQ8-F1
#
_entry.id   AF-A0A836WNQ8-F1
#
_cell.length_a   1.000
_cell.length_b   1.000
_cell.length_c   1.000
_cell.angle_alpha   90.00
_cell.angle_beta   90.00
_cell.angle_gamma   90.00
#
_symmetry.space_group_name_H-M   'P 1'
#
loop_
_entity.id
_entity.type
_entity.pdbx_description
1 polymer ?
#
loop_
_entity_poly.entity_id
_entity_poly.type
_entity_poly.pdbx_seq_one_letter_code
_entity_poly.pdbx_strand_id
1 'polypeptide(L)'
;MNLYPIAKPFLFRLDAERAHDLTLKSLKVSERLGLLNSCSTPTCVSREVMGLSFPNPIGLAAGLDKNGVVIDGMAALGFGFVEVGTVTPRPQP
;
A
#
# COMPACT_ATOMS: atom_id res chain seq x y z
N MET A 1 9.73 8.81 15.78
CA MET A 1 11.08 8.39 15.34
C MET A 1 10.93 7.59 14.06
N ASN A 2 11.71 7.88 13.02
CA ASN A 2 11.61 7.16 11.76
C ASN A 2 12.31 5.78 11.90
N LEU A 3 11.53 4.69 11.92
CA LEU A 3 12.03 3.31 12.05
C LEU A 3 12.55 2.72 10.73
N TYR A 4 12.24 3.37 9.60
CA TYR A 4 12.59 2.88 8.27
C TYR A 4 14.10 2.71 8.04
N PRO A 5 14.99 3.62 8.48
CA PRO A 5 16.44 3.44 8.34
C PRO A 5 16.98 2.20 9.04
N ILE A 6 16.30 1.72 10.09
CA ILE A 6 16.64 0.50 10.81
C ILE A 6 16.11 -0.71 10.04
N ALA A 7 14.86 -0.68 9.58
CA ALA A 7 14.26 -1.80 8.85
C ALA A 7 14.90 -2.05 7.47
N LYS A 8 15.22 -0.98 6.74
CA LYS A 8 15.76 -1.01 5.36
C LYS A 8 16.96 -1.97 5.17
N PRO A 9 18.05 -1.93 5.95
CA PRO A 9 19.18 -2.84 5.74
C PRO A 9 18.82 -4.31 5.96
N PHE A 10 17.85 -4.63 6.82
CA PHE A 10 17.40 -6.02 6.99
C PHE A 10 16.53 -6.48 5.80
N LEU A 11 15.61 -5.63 5.35
CA LEU A 11 14.78 -5.92 4.17
C LEU A 11 15.66 -6.14 2.93
N PHE A 12 16.72 -5.34 2.77
CA PHE A 12 17.60 -5.39 1.59
C PHE A 12 18.59 -6.58 1.62
N ARG A 13 18.62 -7.34 2.72
CA ARG A 13 19.35 -8.61 2.80
C ARG A 13 18.49 -9.81 2.39
N LEU A 14 17.17 -9.63 2.26
CA LEU A 14 16.26 -10.66 1.78
C LEU A 14 16.20 -10.61 0.26
N ASP A 15 15.82 -11.74 -0.33
CA ASP A 15 15.33 -11.74 -1.71
C ASP A 15 14.17 -10.74 -1.85
N ALA A 16 14.10 -10.03 -2.98
CA ALA A 16 13.17 -8.92 -3.16
C ALA A 16 11.70 -9.38 -3.08
N GLU A 17 11.39 -10.55 -3.63
CA GLU A 17 10.04 -11.12 -3.59
C GLU A 17 9.68 -11.58 -2.17
N ARG A 18 10.64 -12.16 -1.44
CA ARG A 18 10.45 -12.47 -0.02
C ARG A 18 10.21 -11.23 0.84
N ALA A 19 10.95 -10.15 0.59
CA ALA A 19 10.77 -8.89 1.29
C ALA A 19 9.39 -8.28 1.00
N HIS A 20 8.95 -8.37 -0.26
CA HIS A 20 7.64 -7.93 -0.71
C HIS A 20 6.51 -8.72 -0.02
N ASP A 21 6.55 -10.05 -0.08
CA ASP A 21 5.57 -10.93 0.57
C ASP A 21 5.48 -10.70 2.08
N LEU A 22 6.63 -10.55 2.73
CA LEU A 22 6.69 -10.23 4.16
C LEU A 22 6.00 -8.90 4.44
N THR A 23 6.27 -7.88 3.61
CA THR A 23 5.67 -6.55 3.75
C THR A 23 4.15 -6.61 3.63
N LEU A 24 3.61 -7.32 2.63
CA LEU A 24 2.17 -7.48 2.45
C LEU A 24 1.52 -8.22 3.62
N LYS A 25 2.16 -9.30 4.12
CA LYS A 25 1.67 -10.05 5.30
C LYS A 25 1.67 -9.17 6.55
N SER A 26 2.74 -8.41 6.79
CA SER A 26 2.83 -7.48 7.91
C SER A 26 1.78 -6.38 7.83
N LEU A 27 1.51 -5.84 6.63
CA LEU A 27 0.46 -4.85 6.42
C LEU A 27 -0.92 -5.42 6.73
N LYS A 28 -1.23 -6.63 6.25
CA LYS A 28 -2.48 -7.35 6.54
C LYS A 28 -2.69 -7.60 8.02
N VAL A 29 -1.64 -8.00 8.74
CA VAL A 29 -1.71 -8.19 10.19
C VAL A 29 -1.92 -6.86 10.90
N SER A 30 -1.23 -5.80 10.48
CA SER A 30 -1.35 -4.46 11.08
C SER A 30 -2.76 -3.89 10.90
N GLU A 31 -3.35 -4.10 9.73
CA GLU A 31 -4.73 -3.74 9.41
C GLU A 31 -5.71 -4.45 10.35
N ARG A 32 -5.62 -5.79 10.45
CA ARG A 32 -6.48 -6.59 11.35
C ARG A 32 -6.36 -6.22 12.83
N LEU A 33 -5.19 -5.74 13.24
CA LEU A 33 -4.93 -5.29 14.61
C LEU A 33 -5.32 -3.82 14.83
N GLY A 34 -5.83 -3.12 13.82
CA GLY A 34 -6.21 -1.71 13.90
C GLY A 34 -5.02 -0.74 14.09
N LEU A 35 -3.79 -1.19 13.80
CA LEU A 35 -2.57 -0.41 14.01
C LEU A 35 -2.40 0.71 12.96
N LEU A 36 -3.12 0.62 11.84
CA LEU A 36 -3.03 1.57 10.72
C LEU A 36 -3.91 2.81 10.90
N ASN A 37 -4.79 2.83 11.90
CA ASN A 37 -5.73 3.93 12.16
C ASN A 37 -5.06 5.27 12.52
N SER A 38 -3.75 5.26 12.77
CA SER A 38 -2.96 6.45 13.13
C SER A 38 -2.21 7.08 11.94
N CYS A 39 -2.24 6.45 10.76
CA CYS A 39 -1.66 7.01 9.55
C CYS A 39 -2.50 8.21 9.09
N SER A 40 -1.97 9.42 9.26
CA SER A 40 -2.65 10.64 8.84
C SER A 40 -2.61 10.78 7.32
N THR A 41 -3.77 10.99 6.70
CA THR A 41 -3.83 11.53 5.35
C THR A 41 -3.23 12.94 5.37
N PRO A 42 -2.23 13.24 4.52
CA PRO A 42 -1.69 14.59 4.46
C PRO A 42 -2.79 15.55 4.02
N THR A 43 -2.95 16.67 4.73
CA THR A 43 -3.90 17.71 4.34
C THR A 43 -3.49 18.28 2.98
N CYS A 44 -4.27 17.98 1.96
CA CYS A 44 -4.03 18.39 0.58
C CYS A 44 -5.29 19.03 -0.01
N VAL A 45 -5.12 19.80 -1.07
CA VAL A 45 -6.25 20.27 -1.87
C VAL A 45 -6.80 19.09 -2.65
N SER A 46 -8.07 18.73 -2.39
CA SER A 46 -8.77 17.68 -3.12
C SER A 46 -8.81 17.98 -4.62
N ARG A 47 -8.79 16.93 -5.44
CA ARG A 47 -8.84 17.03 -6.91
C ARG A 47 -10.02 16.23 -7.44
N GLU A 48 -10.76 16.81 -8.36
CA GLU A 48 -11.73 16.07 -9.16
C GLU A 48 -11.14 15.70 -10.51
N VAL A 49 -11.20 14.41 -10.84
CA VAL A 49 -10.73 13.86 -12.12
C VAL A 49 -11.71 12.79 -12.55
N MET A 50 -12.21 12.87 -13.79
CA MET A 50 -13.17 11.90 -14.34
C MET A 50 -14.42 11.67 -13.45
N GLY A 51 -14.85 12.70 -12.71
CA GLY A 51 -16.01 12.61 -11.79
C GLY A 51 -15.72 11.95 -10.44
N LEU A 52 -14.46 11.63 -10.15
CA LEU A 52 -14.01 11.08 -8.86
C LEU A 52 -13.30 12.16 -8.04
N SER A 53 -13.53 12.18 -6.73
CA SER A 53 -12.85 13.06 -5.79
C SER A 53 -11.66 12.34 -5.15
N PHE A 54 -10.47 12.90 -5.30
CA PHE A 54 -9.23 12.39 -4.72
C PHE A 54 -8.80 13.32 -3.58
N PRO A 55 -8.72 12.82 -2.33
CA PRO A 55 -8.40 13.66 -1.17
C PRO A 55 -6.97 14.22 -1.22
N ASN A 56 -6.07 13.57 -1.97
CA ASN A 56 -4.74 14.05 -2.29
C ASN A 56 -4.27 13.46 -3.64
N PRO A 57 -3.26 14.04 -4.30
CA PRO A 57 -2.82 13.60 -5.63
C PRO A 57 -1.82 12.42 -5.61
N ILE A 58 -1.50 11.86 -4.43
CA ILE A 58 -0.51 10.79 -4.30
C ILE A 58 -1.23 9.44 -4.31
N GLY A 59 -1.00 8.66 -5.36
CA GLY A 59 -1.53 7.31 -5.48
C GLY A 59 -0.49 6.23 -5.26
N LEU A 60 -0.97 5.05 -4.92
CA LEU A 60 -0.19 3.82 -4.95
C LEU A 60 -0.41 3.10 -6.29
N ALA A 61 0.68 2.89 -7.03
CA ALA A 61 0.63 2.29 -8.36
C ALA A 61 0.34 0.77 -8.32
N ALA A 62 -0.14 0.25 -9.44
CA ALA A 62 -0.32 -1.19 -9.65
C ALA A 62 1.00 -1.96 -9.52
N GLY A 63 0.87 -3.27 -9.31
CA GLY A 63 1.99 -4.20 -9.16
C GLY A 63 2.40 -4.44 -7.71
N LEU A 64 2.01 -3.56 -6.77
CA LEU A 64 2.25 -3.82 -5.34
C LEU A 64 1.28 -4.88 -4.80
N ASP A 65 -0.03 -4.70 -5.00
CA ASP A 65 -1.02 -5.71 -4.64
C ASP A 65 -1.66 -6.26 -5.90
N LYS A 66 -1.03 -7.29 -6.47
CA LYS A 66 -1.50 -7.92 -7.71
C LYS A 66 -2.83 -8.66 -7.57
N ASN A 67 -3.16 -9.06 -6.34
CA ASN A 67 -4.27 -9.96 -6.04
C ASN A 67 -5.37 -9.29 -5.19
N GLY A 68 -5.24 -8.01 -4.86
CA GLY A 68 -6.21 -7.27 -4.04
C GLY A 68 -6.34 -7.79 -2.61
N VAL A 69 -5.26 -8.31 -2.02
CA VAL A 69 -5.27 -8.96 -0.70
C VAL A 69 -5.15 -8.01 0.49
N VAL A 70 -4.76 -6.74 0.27
CA VAL A 70 -4.48 -5.72 1.30
C VAL A 70 -4.94 -4.31 0.92
N ILE A 71 -6.05 -4.18 0.18
CA ILE A 71 -6.58 -2.88 -0.31
C ILE A 71 -6.80 -1.88 0.84
N ASP A 72 -7.54 -2.29 1.87
CA ASP A 72 -7.86 -1.41 3.02
C ASP A 72 -6.62 -1.03 3.81
N GLY A 73 -5.69 -1.98 3.98
CA GLY A 73 -4.41 -1.74 4.63
C GLY A 73 -3.58 -0.70 3.88
N MET A 74 -3.57 -0.74 2.54
CA MET A 74 -2.88 0.26 1.72
C MET A 74 -3.59 1.61 1.76
N ALA A 75 -4.92 1.64 1.67
CA ALA A 75 -5.71 2.87 1.74
C ALA A 75 -5.51 3.60 3.08
N ALA A 76 -5.35 2.85 4.18
CA ALA A 76 -5.06 3.40 5.50
C ALA A 76 -3.70 4.10 5.59
N LEU A 77 -2.75 3.87 4.67
CA LEU A 77 -1.44 4.53 4.68
C LEU A 77 -1.47 5.99 4.23
N GLY A 78 -2.64 6.51 3.83
CA GLY A 78 -2.83 7.93 3.51
C GLY A 78 -2.74 8.28 2.01
N PHE A 79 -2.68 7.28 1.13
CA PHE A 79 -2.79 7.49 -0.32
C PHE A 79 -4.15 8.06 -0.70
N GLY A 80 -4.18 8.96 -1.68
CA GLY A 80 -5.41 9.49 -2.24
C GLY A 80 -6.15 8.48 -3.12
N PHE A 81 -5.44 7.50 -3.66
CA PHE A 81 -5.99 6.37 -4.40
C PHE A 81 -5.03 5.19 -4.43
N VAL A 82 -5.56 4.00 -4.72
CA VAL A 82 -4.81 2.75 -4.85
C VAL A 82 -5.20 2.09 -6.17
N GLU A 83 -4.20 1.71 -6.96
CA GLU A 83 -4.39 0.91 -8.17
C GLU A 83 -3.98 -0.53 -7.88
N VAL A 84 -4.93 -1.46 -8.02
CA VAL A 84 -4.75 -2.90 -7.75
C VAL A 84 -4.46 -3.64 -9.07
N GLY A 85 -3.72 -4.74 -8.98
CA GLY A 85 -3.40 -5.60 -10.12
C GLY A 85 -1.93 -5.56 -10.50
N THR A 86 -1.55 -5.96 -11.70
CA THR A 86 -2.41 -6.28 -12.85
C THR A 86 -3.13 -7.62 -12.70
N VAL A 87 -4.43 -7.63 -12.97
CA VAL A 87 -5.26 -8.85 -13.01
C VAL A 87 -5.44 -9.28 -14.46
N THR A 88 -5.19 -10.55 -14.74
CA THR A 88 -5.51 -11.18 -16.03
C THR A 88 -6.82 -11.97 -15.94
N PRO A 89 -7.55 -12.17 -17.06
CA PRO A 89 -8.79 -12.95 -17.04
C PRO A 89 -8.64 -14.39 -16.54
N ARG A 90 -7.42 -14.94 -16.61
CA ARG A 90 -7.05 -16.27 -16.09
C ARG A 90 -5.77 -16.15 -15.24
N PRO A 91 -5.57 -17.00 -14.22
CA PRO A 91 -4.33 -17.03 -13.45
C PRO A 91 -3.10 -17.33 -14.32
N GLN A 92 -1.96 -16.70 -14.02
CA GLN A 92 -0.69 -16.89 -14.72
C GLN A 92 0.50 -16.90 -13.74
N PRO A 93 1.54 -17.72 -13.97
CA PRO A 93 2.85 -17.61 -13.32
C PRO A 93 3.65 -16.40 -13.81
#